data_AF-A0A3D2SP06-F1
#
_entry.id   AF-A0A3D2SP06-F1
#
_cell.length_a   1.000
_cell.length_b   1.000
_cell.length_c   1.000
_cell.angle_alpha   90.00
_cell.angle_beta   90.00
_cell.angle_gamma   90.00
#
_symmetry.space_group_name_H-M   'P 1'
#
loop_
_entity.id
_entity.type
_entity.pdbx_description
1 polymer ?
#
loop_
_entity_poly.entity_id
_entity_poly.type
_entity_poly.pdbx_seq_one_letter_code
_entity_poly.pdbx_strand_id
1 'polypeptide(L)' 'MCLTEPQCGTDLGQVKAKAEPQADGTYKISGTKIFISAGEHDLTDN' A
#
# COMPACT_ATOMS: atom_id res chain seq x y z
N MET A 1 -3.33 -2.63 7.51
CA MET A 1 -1.95 -2.99 7.07
C MET A 1 -1.97 -3.30 5.58
N CYS A 2 -1.19 -2.60 4.73
CA CYS A 2 -1.27 -2.70 3.26
C CYS A 2 0.02 -3.24 2.62
N LEU A 3 0.29 -4.56 2.77
CA LEU A 3 1.59 -5.16 2.45
C LEU A 3 1.63 -5.93 1.12
N THR A 4 0.86 -7.01 1.04
CA THR A 4 0.84 -8.00 -0.05
C THR A 4 0.44 -7.40 -1.40
N GLU A 5 1.10 -7.83 -2.46
CA GLU A 5 0.77 -7.51 -3.85
C GLU A 5 0.41 -8.81 -4.60
N PRO A 6 -0.25 -8.75 -5.77
CA PRO A 6 -0.63 -9.95 -6.52
C PRO A 6 0.52 -10.93 -6.78
N GLN A 7 1.74 -10.42 -6.95
CA GLN A 7 2.93 -11.23 -7.18
C GLN A 7 3.71 -11.60 -5.92
N CYS A 8 3.37 -11.08 -4.73
CA CYS A 8 4.15 -11.33 -3.51
C CYS A 8 3.33 -11.31 -2.21
N GLY A 9 3.38 -12.45 -1.49
CA GLY A 9 2.82 -12.66 -0.16
C GLY A 9 3.92 -12.75 0.91
N THR A 10 4.41 -13.97 1.16
CA THR A 10 5.46 -14.22 2.16
C THR A 10 6.75 -13.44 1.90
N ASP A 11 7.17 -13.35 0.63
CA ASP A 11 8.38 -12.61 0.24
C ASP A 11 8.05 -11.15 -0.12
N LEU A 12 8.00 -10.28 0.90
CA LEU A 12 7.76 -8.85 0.69
C LEU A 12 8.95 -8.10 0.07
N GLY A 13 10.12 -8.74 -0.11
CA GLY A 13 11.25 -8.14 -0.83
C GLY A 13 10.94 -7.89 -2.31
N GLN A 14 9.91 -8.56 -2.84
CA GLN A 14 9.43 -8.45 -4.22
C GLN A 14 8.36 -7.36 -4.43
N VAL A 15 8.04 -6.57 -3.40
CA VAL A 15 7.10 -5.45 -3.49
C VAL A 15 7.55 -4.46 -4.56
N LYS A 16 6.62 -4.07 -5.44
CA LYS A 16 6.86 -3.12 -6.53
C LYS A 16 6.27 -1.75 -6.27
N ALA A 17 5.44 -1.59 -5.23
CA ALA A 17 4.95 -0.28 -4.82
C ALA A 17 6.11 0.72 -4.67
N LYS A 18 5.92 1.93 -5.18
CA LYS A 18 6.93 2.99 -5.20
C LYS A 18 6.51 4.15 -4.32
N ALA A 19 7.51 4.82 -3.75
CA ALA A 19 7.37 6.07 -3.04
C ALA A 19 8.20 7.13 -3.78
N GLU A 20 7.52 8.08 -4.44
CA GLU A 20 8.16 9.18 -5.16
C GLU A 20 8.20 10.43 -4.27
N PRO A 21 9.39 10.95 -3.91
CA PRO A 21 9.48 12.13 -3.05
C PRO A 21 8.87 13.35 -3.73
N GLN A 22 8.20 14.20 -2.94
CA GLN A 22 7.58 15.44 -3.37
C GLN A 22 8.35 16.65 -2.81
N ALA A 23 8.12 17.84 -3.39
CA ALA A 23 8.83 19.06 -3.01
C ALA A 23 8.53 19.53 -1.57
N ASP A 24 7.38 19.14 -1.01
CA ASP A 24 6.96 19.46 0.36
C ASP A 24 7.48 18.47 1.41
N GLY A 25 8.32 17.51 1.00
CA GLY A 25 8.87 16.46 1.87
C GLY A 25 7.97 15.23 2.04
N THR A 26 6.79 15.21 1.40
CA THR A 26 5.92 14.03 1.37
C THR A 26 6.36 13.02 0.33
N TYR A 27 5.71 11.85 0.29
CA TYR A 27 5.89 10.86 -0.76
C TYR A 27 4.55 10.57 -1.43
N LYS A 28 4.57 10.51 -2.76
CA LYS A 28 3.47 9.98 -3.55
C LYS A 28 3.64 8.47 -3.68
N ILE A 29 2.71 7.73 -3.10
CA ILE A 29 2.73 6.26 -3.11
C ILE A 29 1.92 5.75 -4.31
N SER A 30 2.47 4.79 -5.05
CA SER A 30 1.77 4.10 -6.14
C SER A 30 2.00 2.60 -6.08
N GLY A 31 0.98 1.81 -6.39
CA GLY A 31 1.01 0.34 -6.36
C GLY A 31 -0.36 -0.27 -6.04
N THR A 32 -0.49 -1.58 -6.24
CA THR A 32 -1.74 -2.31 -5.95
C THR A 32 -1.50 -3.31 -4.84
N LYS A 33 -2.38 -3.29 -3.82
CA LYS A 33 -2.33 -4.21 -2.67
C LYS A 33 -3.55 -5.12 -2.66
N ILE A 34 -3.38 -6.33 -2.13
CA ILE A 34 -4.45 -7.33 -2.01
C ILE A 34 -4.48 -7.95 -0.62
N PHE A 35 -5.62 -8.56 -0.27
CA PHE A 35 -5.86 -9.20 1.04
C PHE A 35 -5.76 -8.22 2.22
N ILE A 36 -6.30 -7.02 2.03
CA ILE A 36 -6.32 -5.99 3.06
C ILE A 36 -7.57 -6.17 3.91
N SER A 37 -7.37 -6.67 5.13
CA SER A 37 -8.44 -6.75 6.13
C SER A 37 -8.89 -5.34 6.50
N ALA A 38 -10.21 -5.10 6.46
CA ALA A 38 -10.80 -3.77 6.65
C ALA A 38 -10.20 -2.69 5.72
N GLY A 39 -9.96 -3.03 4.45
CA GLY A 39 -9.38 -2.09 3.49
C GLY A 39 -10.29 -0.92 3.11
N GLU A 40 -11.60 -1.04 3.33
CA GLU A 40 -12.62 0.01 3.14
C GLU A 40 -13.85 -0.34 4.01
N HIS A 41 -14.47 0.68 4.64
CA HIS A 41 -15.74 0.58 5.37
C HIS A 41 -16.25 1.96 5.82
N ASP A 42 -17.55 2.06 6.11
CA ASP A 42 -18.23 3.28 6.60
C ASP A 42 -18.41 3.34 8.14
N LEU A 43 -17.71 2.47 8.89
CA LEU A 43 -17.86 2.36 10.36
C LEU A 43 -17.12 3.45 11.16
N THR A 44 -16.20 4.17 10.52
CA THR A 44 -15.40 5.26 11.10
C THR A 44 -15.26 6.40 10.10
N ASP A 45 -15.00 7.62 10.58
CA ASP A 45 -14.85 8.80 9.71
C ASP A 45 -13.59 8.74 8.81
N ASN A 46 -12.64 7.85 9.12
CA ASN A 46 -11.39 7.66 8.40
C ASN A 46 -10.96 6.20 8.42
#